data_AF-A0A956ENN5-F1
#
_entry.id   AF-A0A956ENN5-F1
#
_cell.length_a   1.000
_cell.length_b   1.000
_cell.length_c   1.000
_cell.angle_alpha   90.00
_cell.angle_beta   90.00
_cell.angle_gamma   90.00
#
_symmetry.space_group_name_H-M   'P 1'
#
loop_
_entity.id
_entity.type
_entity.pdbx_description
1 polymer ?
#
loop_
_entity_poly.entity_id
_entity_poly.type
_entity_poly.pdbx_seq_one_letter_code
_entity_poly.pdbx_strand_id
1 'polypeptide(L)'
;MGFPLQIALRYMGSKKRAFVSLGTSLAILGVALGTACLSIVVSVTGGFRSEFREKVLGVNAHVLVLKYSSDFREYRSVMKDMKEVPGVIGVAPFVINPMMVSHNDKTATGVLLKGVDPELFGDVLDLPKHIVKGSTEGLRVPGAKPPESTRRLRVRDSVLEGPNNKQGDPNYI
;
A
#
# COMPACT_ATOMS: atom_id res chain seq x y z
N MET A 1 -57.25 -8.92 6.13
CA MET A 1 -57.13 -7.87 5.09
C MET A 1 -56.25 -8.33 3.92
N GLY A 2 -56.61 -9.43 3.23
CA GLY A 2 -55.84 -9.96 2.09
C GLY A 2 -56.64 -10.03 0.78
N PHE A 3 -57.92 -9.66 0.83
CA PHE A 3 -58.85 -9.75 -0.31
C PHE A 3 -58.40 -8.93 -1.54
N PRO A 4 -57.87 -7.70 -1.40
CA PRO A 4 -57.39 -6.92 -2.55
C PRO A 4 -56.16 -7.56 -3.22
N LEU A 5 -55.23 -8.12 -2.43
CA LEU A 5 -54.01 -8.77 -2.93
C LEU A 5 -54.35 -10.05 -3.71
N GLN A 6 -55.29 -10.85 -3.22
CA GLN A 6 -55.75 -12.05 -3.90
C GLN A 6 -56.45 -11.75 -5.24
N ILE A 7 -57.25 -10.67 -5.29
CA ILE A 7 -57.87 -10.21 -6.54
C ILE A 7 -56.79 -9.75 -7.53
N ALA A 8 -55.83 -8.94 -7.07
CA ALA A 8 -54.74 -8.42 -7.91
C ALA A 8 -53.87 -9.54 -8.50
N LEU A 9 -53.42 -10.51 -7.68
CA LEU A 9 -52.64 -11.67 -8.13
C LEU A 9 -53.41 -12.53 -9.15
N ARG A 10 -54.71 -12.74 -8.93
CA ARG A 10 -55.56 -13.52 -9.85
C ARG A 10 -55.79 -12.81 -11.17
N TYR A 11 -55.87 -11.47 -11.16
CA TYR A 11 -55.98 -10.65 -12.37
C TYR A 11 -54.67 -10.67 -13.17
N MET A 12 -53.53 -10.63 -12.49
CA MET A 12 -52.19 -10.68 -13.09
C MET A 12 -51.85 -12.05 -13.70
N GLY A 13 -52.31 -13.14 -13.07
CA GLY A 13 -52.07 -14.53 -13.54
C GLY A 13 -53.12 -15.07 -14.52
N SER A 14 -54.12 -14.28 -14.94
CA SER A 14 -55.23 -14.77 -15.77
C SER A 14 -54.83 -14.93 -17.24
N LYS A 15 -54.58 -16.18 -17.66
CA LYS A 15 -54.25 -16.59 -19.05
C LYS A 15 -55.37 -16.34 -20.09
N LYS A 16 -56.57 -15.90 -19.70
CA LYS A 16 -57.75 -15.82 -20.59
C LYS A 16 -57.68 -14.69 -21.64
N ARG A 17 -56.70 -13.77 -21.55
CA ARG A 17 -56.35 -12.79 -22.59
C ARG A 17 -54.85 -12.85 -22.85
N ALA A 18 -54.42 -13.78 -23.71
CA ALA A 18 -53.00 -14.04 -24.00
C ALA A 18 -52.21 -12.77 -24.37
N PHE A 19 -52.79 -11.86 -25.15
CA PHE A 19 -52.17 -10.59 -25.54
C PHE A 19 -51.88 -9.66 -24.34
N VAL A 20 -52.80 -9.58 -23.37
CA VAL A 20 -52.62 -8.72 -22.18
C VAL A 20 -51.64 -9.38 -21.20
N SER A 21 -51.74 -10.69 -20.99
CA SER A 21 -50.84 -11.44 -20.09
C SER A 21 -49.38 -11.42 -20.55
N LEU A 22 -49.12 -11.44 -21.87
CA LEU A 22 -47.77 -11.38 -22.42
C LEU A 22 -47.11 -10.03 -22.14
N GLY A 23 -47.82 -8.92 -22.40
CA GLY A 23 -47.32 -7.57 -22.13
C GLY A 23 -47.00 -7.35 -20.65
N THR A 24 -47.87 -7.81 -19.75
CA THR A 24 -47.63 -7.71 -18.29
C THR A 24 -46.41 -8.53 -17.86
N SER A 25 -46.21 -9.75 -18.41
CA SER A 25 -45.03 -10.56 -18.08
C SER A 25 -43.72 -9.92 -18.55
N LEU A 26 -43.70 -9.33 -19.75
CA LEU A 26 -42.53 -8.64 -20.29
C LEU A 26 -42.20 -7.38 -19.47
N ALA A 27 -43.21 -6.61 -19.04
CA ALA A 27 -43.01 -5.45 -18.19
C ALA A 27 -42.41 -5.82 -16.83
N ILE A 28 -42.94 -6.85 -16.18
CA ILE A 28 -42.41 -7.34 -14.88
C ILE A 28 -40.98 -7.83 -15.04
N LEU A 29 -40.69 -8.62 -16.09
CA LEU A 29 -39.33 -9.08 -16.37
C LEU A 29 -38.37 -7.93 -16.64
N GLY A 30 -38.78 -6.92 -17.41
CA GLY A 30 -37.95 -5.74 -17.68
C GLY A 30 -37.61 -4.96 -16.41
N VAL A 31 -38.59 -4.72 -15.54
CA VAL A 31 -38.36 -4.03 -14.26
C VAL A 31 -37.50 -4.88 -13.32
N ALA A 32 -37.76 -6.20 -13.24
CA ALA A 32 -36.96 -7.11 -12.42
C ALA A 32 -35.50 -7.16 -12.87
N LEU A 33 -35.24 -7.27 -14.18
CA LEU A 33 -33.89 -7.29 -14.73
C LEU A 33 -33.19 -5.93 -14.58
N GLY A 34 -33.91 -4.82 -14.80
CA GLY A 34 -33.34 -3.47 -14.67
C GLY A 34 -32.94 -3.15 -13.22
N THR A 35 -33.82 -3.46 -12.26
CA THR A 35 -33.56 -3.24 -10.84
C THR A 35 -32.49 -4.21 -10.30
N ALA A 36 -32.48 -5.47 -10.76
CA ALA A 36 -31.44 -6.43 -10.40
C ALA A 36 -30.05 -5.96 -10.89
N CYS A 37 -29.95 -5.52 -12.15
CA CYS A 37 -28.70 -5.00 -12.70
C CYS A 37 -28.20 -3.78 -11.90
N LEU A 38 -29.08 -2.82 -11.63
CA LEU A 38 -28.74 -1.63 -10.84
C LEU A 38 -28.28 -2.00 -9.42
N SER A 39 -28.98 -2.94 -8.77
CA SER A 39 -28.65 -3.42 -7.43
C SER A 39 -27.28 -4.11 -7.40
N ILE A 40 -26.98 -4.94 -8.40
CA ILE A 40 -25.69 -5.63 -8.53
C ILE A 40 -24.56 -4.60 -8.68
N VAL A 41 -24.71 -3.60 -9.56
CA VAL A 41 -23.65 -2.59 -9.77
C VAL A 41 -23.39 -1.79 -8.49
N VAL A 42 -24.44 -1.38 -7.79
CA VAL A 42 -24.30 -0.68 -6.50
C VAL A 42 -23.65 -1.58 -5.45
N SER A 43 -24.02 -2.87 -5.41
CA SER A 43 -23.42 -3.84 -4.49
C SER A 43 -21.93 -4.07 -4.78
N VAL A 44 -21.55 -4.21 -6.05
CA VAL A 44 -20.17 -4.45 -6.45
C VAL A 44 -19.31 -3.22 -6.17
N THR A 45 -19.77 -2.02 -6.54
CA THR A 45 -19.03 -0.78 -6.29
C THR A 45 -18.92 -0.48 -4.79
N GLY A 46 -19.98 -0.74 -4.02
CA GLY A 46 -19.97 -0.60 -2.55
C GLY A 46 -19.00 -1.58 -1.88
N GLY A 47 -19.09 -2.86 -2.21
CA GLY A 47 -18.20 -3.91 -1.66
C GLY A 47 -16.75 -3.68 -2.04
N PHE A 48 -16.48 -3.42 -3.32
CA PHE A 48 -15.13 -3.14 -3.80
C PHE A 48 -14.53 -1.88 -3.16
N ARG A 49 -15.32 -0.82 -2.97
CA ARG A 49 -14.85 0.39 -2.30
C ARG A 49 -14.44 0.12 -0.85
N SER A 50 -15.17 -0.74 -0.14
CA SER A 50 -14.83 -1.12 1.24
C SER A 50 -13.51 -1.89 1.28
N GLU A 51 -13.41 -2.95 0.47
CA GLU A 51 -12.20 -3.80 0.37
C GLU A 51 -10.97 -3.01 -0.08
N PHE A 52 -11.13 -2.16 -1.10
CA PHE A 52 -10.04 -1.34 -1.59
C PHE A 52 -9.61 -0.31 -0.53
N ARG A 53 -10.57 0.33 0.15
CA ARG A 53 -10.27 1.28 1.23
C ARG A 53 -9.49 0.61 2.35
N GLU A 54 -9.93 -0.57 2.79
CA GLU A 54 -9.29 -1.32 3.87
C GLU A 54 -7.88 -1.74 3.50
N LYS A 55 -7.67 -2.26 2.28
CA LYS A 55 -6.33 -2.67 1.82
C LYS A 55 -5.37 -1.52 1.57
N VAL A 56 -5.87 -0.38 1.07
CA VAL A 56 -5.00 0.80 0.84
C VAL A 56 -4.64 1.50 2.15
N LEU A 57 -5.60 1.65 3.06
CA LEU A 57 -5.39 2.35 4.33
C LEU A 57 -4.74 1.47 5.41
N GLY A 58 -4.88 0.14 5.35
CA GLY A 58 -4.26 -0.78 6.33
C GLY A 58 -2.78 -1.06 6.09
N VAL A 59 -2.28 -0.85 4.87
CA VAL A 59 -0.90 -1.23 4.49
C VAL A 59 0.10 -0.08 4.65
N ASN A 60 -0.35 1.15 4.85
CA ASN A 60 0.50 2.33 4.92
C ASN A 60 0.41 3.05 6.27
N ALA A 61 1.56 3.54 6.75
CA ALA A 61 1.59 4.46 7.88
C ALA A 61 0.81 5.73 7.49
N HIS A 62 -0.12 6.16 8.35
CA HIS A 62 -0.99 7.30 8.09
C HIS A 62 -0.22 8.63 7.95
N VAL A 63 0.98 8.71 8.54
CA VAL A 63 1.86 9.88 8.49
C VAL A 63 3.31 9.41 8.32
N LEU A 64 4.03 10.05 7.39
CA LEU A 64 5.45 9.84 7.17
C LEU A 64 6.21 11.12 7.52
N VAL A 65 7.12 11.02 8.48
CA VAL A 65 8.01 12.13 8.84
C VAL A 65 9.36 11.89 8.14
N LEU A 66 9.67 12.77 7.18
CA LEU A 66 10.90 12.71 6.39
C LEU A 66 11.73 13.97 6.65
N LYS A 67 13.05 13.79 6.79
CA LYS A 67 14.00 14.91 6.81
C LYS A 67 14.55 15.09 5.40
N TYR A 68 14.60 16.32 4.91
CA TYR A 68 15.20 16.64 3.60
C TYR A 68 16.71 16.32 3.52
N SER A 69 17.37 16.19 4.67
CA SER A 69 18.77 15.79 4.75
C SER A 69 18.89 14.27 4.82
N SER A 70 19.96 13.73 4.25
CA SER A 70 20.28 12.29 4.25
C SER A 70 20.56 11.70 5.63
N ASP A 71 20.55 12.52 6.68
CA ASP A 71 20.94 12.12 8.02
C ASP A 71 19.88 12.50 9.06
N PHE A 72 19.12 11.49 9.50
CA PHE A 72 18.07 11.65 10.50
C PHE A 72 18.55 11.12 11.87
N ARG A 73 19.57 11.77 12.44
CA ARG A 73 20.16 11.38 13.74
C ARG A 73 19.24 11.62 14.92
N GLU A 74 18.44 12.68 14.84
CA GLU A 74 17.53 13.10 15.91
C GLU A 74 16.20 12.32 15.87
N TYR A 75 16.12 11.20 15.13
CA TYR A 75 14.89 10.44 15.01
C TYR A 75 14.32 10.03 16.38
N ARG A 76 15.18 9.73 17.36
CA ARG A 76 14.75 9.28 18.69
C ARG A 76 14.09 10.40 19.52
N SER A 77 14.55 11.65 19.41
CA SER A 77 13.89 12.79 20.06
C SER A 77 12.60 13.15 19.34
N VAL A 78 12.61 13.20 18.01
CA VAL A 78 11.41 13.47 17.21
C VAL A 78 10.33 12.40 17.45
N MET A 79 10.71 11.13 17.60
CA MET A 79 9.78 10.06 17.95
C MET A 79 9.13 10.27 19.32
N LYS A 80 9.87 10.81 20.30
CA LYS A 80 9.33 11.11 21.63
C LYS A 80 8.31 12.26 21.54
N ASP A 81 8.69 13.35 20.87
CA ASP A 81 7.80 14.51 20.69
C ASP A 81 6.53 14.13 19.94
N MET A 82 6.64 13.25 18.93
CA MET A 82 5.47 12.76 18.17
C MET A 82 4.55 11.85 18.99
N LYS A 83 5.08 11.09 19.95
CA LYS A 83 4.24 10.27 20.86
C LYS A 83 3.41 11.12 21.83
N GLU A 84 3.83 12.36 22.09
CA GLU A 84 3.10 13.29 22.97
C GLU A 84 1.94 14.01 22.26
N VAL A 85 1.85 13.89 20.92
CA VAL A 85 0.77 14.50 20.14
C VAL A 85 -0.54 13.71 20.30
N PRO A 86 -1.67 14.37 20.64
CA PRO A 86 -2.95 13.69 20.78
C PRO A 86 -3.40 13.06 19.45
N GLY A 87 -3.75 11.77 19.49
CA GLY A 87 -4.20 11.00 18.31
C GLY A 87 -3.13 10.11 17.67
N VAL A 88 -1.88 10.14 18.16
CA VAL A 88 -0.82 9.24 17.69
C VAL A 88 -0.92 7.88 18.40
N ILE A 89 -1.20 6.82 17.63
CA ILE A 89 -1.41 5.46 18.13
C ILE A 89 -0.08 4.69 18.24
N GLY A 90 0.87 4.98 17.35
CA GLY A 90 2.17 4.31 17.30
C GLY A 90 3.18 5.10 16.48
N VAL A 91 4.46 4.94 16.80
CA VAL A 91 5.57 5.59 16.08
C VAL A 91 6.69 4.57 15.89
N ALA A 92 7.10 4.37 14.64
CA ALA A 92 8.15 3.42 14.27
C ALA A 92 9.16 4.10 13.31
N PRO A 93 10.47 3.91 13.51
CA PRO A 93 11.48 4.39 12.58
C PRO A 93 11.53 3.50 11.34
N PHE A 94 11.82 4.09 10.18
CA PHE A 94 12.01 3.35 8.94
C PHE A 94 13.13 3.97 8.10
N VAL A 95 13.76 3.15 7.26
CA VAL A 95 14.78 3.57 6.28
C VAL A 95 14.44 2.95 4.94
N ILE A 96 14.50 3.72 3.85
CA ILE A 96 14.27 3.22 2.49
C ILE A 96 15.53 3.45 1.67
N ASN A 97 16.14 2.36 1.21
CA ASN A 97 17.33 2.41 0.36
C ASN A 97 17.09 1.60 -0.92
N PRO A 98 17.27 2.19 -2.12
CA PRO A 98 17.35 1.42 -3.36
C PRO A 98 18.56 0.49 -3.32
N MET A 99 18.34 -0.79 -3.61
CA MET A 99 19.38 -1.82 -3.68
C MET A 99 19.20 -2.68 -4.92
N MET A 100 20.22 -3.45 -5.27
CA MET A 100 20.10 -4.50 -6.29
C MET A 100 20.23 -5.85 -5.61
N VAL A 101 19.31 -6.75 -5.94
CA VAL A 101 19.36 -8.14 -5.50
C VAL A 101 19.58 -9.01 -6.74
N SER A 102 20.62 -9.84 -6.69
CA SER A 102 20.87 -10.89 -7.66
C SER A 102 20.75 -12.24 -6.98
N HIS A 103 20.38 -13.26 -7.75
CA HIS A 103 20.34 -14.64 -7.28
C HIS A 103 21.02 -15.51 -8.32
N ASN A 104 22.20 -16.04 -7.97
CA ASN A 104 23.10 -16.77 -8.87
C ASN A 104 23.36 -15.99 -10.17
N ASP A 105 23.26 -16.65 -11.32
CA ASP A 105 23.52 -16.09 -12.66
C ASP A 105 22.34 -15.28 -13.25
N LYS A 106 21.29 -15.01 -12.48
CA LYS A 106 20.14 -14.24 -12.96
C LYS A 106 20.38 -12.74 -12.88
N THR A 107 19.80 -12.02 -13.84
CA THR A 107 19.86 -10.56 -13.95
C THR A 107 19.51 -9.88 -12.62
N ALA A 108 20.42 -9.04 -12.15
CA ALA A 108 20.23 -8.26 -10.93
C ALA A 108 19.01 -7.34 -11.06
N THR A 109 18.08 -7.45 -10.12
CA THR A 109 16.84 -6.66 -10.10
C THR A 109 16.95 -5.55 -9.06
N GLY A 110 16.59 -4.33 -9.45
CA GLY A 110 16.48 -3.21 -8.52
C GLY A 110 15.28 -3.42 -7.58
N VAL A 111 15.51 -3.30 -6.27
CA VAL A 111 14.50 -3.41 -5.22
C VAL A 111 14.62 -2.22 -4.26
N LEU A 112 13.50 -1.77 -3.71
CA LEU A 112 13.51 -0.82 -2.61
C LEU A 112 13.54 -1.59 -1.30
N LEU A 113 14.65 -1.52 -0.57
CA LEU A 113 14.75 -2.10 0.76
C LEU A 113 14.14 -1.13 1.77
N LYS A 114 13.10 -1.58 2.49
CA LYS A 114 12.55 -0.88 3.64
C LYS A 114 13.04 -1.55 4.93
N GLY A 115 13.96 -0.92 5.63
CA GLY A 115 14.34 -1.29 6.99
C GLY A 115 13.31 -0.80 8.00
N VAL A 116 12.89 -1.66 8.90
CA VAL A 116 11.93 -1.37 9.98
C VAL A 116 12.44 -1.95 11.30
N ASP A 117 12.05 -1.35 12.43
CA ASP A 117 12.32 -1.92 13.74
C ASP A 117 11.26 -3.01 14.06
N PRO A 118 11.65 -4.28 14.23
CA PRO A 118 10.73 -5.40 14.44
C PRO A 118 9.90 -5.31 15.73
N GLU A 119 10.32 -4.51 16.71
CA GLU A 119 9.55 -4.35 17.96
C GLU A 119 8.47 -3.26 17.82
N LEU A 120 8.72 -2.22 17.03
CA LEU A 120 7.87 -1.02 16.95
C LEU A 120 6.97 -1.00 15.71
N PHE A 121 7.31 -1.74 14.65
CA PHE A 121 6.55 -1.65 13.40
C PHE A 121 5.13 -2.20 13.51
N GLY A 122 4.86 -3.14 14.43
CA GLY A 122 3.53 -3.73 14.63
C GLY A 122 2.47 -2.73 15.10
N ASP A 123 2.90 -1.65 15.77
CA ASP A 123 2.01 -0.60 16.26
C ASP A 123 1.57 0.38 15.14
N VAL A 124 2.28 0.36 14.00
CA VAL A 124 2.11 1.35 12.92
C VAL A 124 1.69 0.70 11.60
N LEU A 125 2.06 -0.57 11.40
CA LEU A 125 1.84 -1.31 10.15
C LEU A 125 1.13 -2.63 10.45
N ASP A 126 0.02 -2.89 9.77
CA ASP A 126 -0.66 -4.20 9.80
C ASP A 126 0.06 -5.27 8.95
N LEU A 127 1.35 -5.06 8.64
CA LEU A 127 2.19 -6.00 7.90
C LEU A 127 2.18 -7.43 8.50
N PRO A 128 2.27 -7.65 9.83
CA PRO A 128 2.27 -8.99 10.40
C PRO A 128 1.03 -9.81 10.02
N LYS A 129 -0.13 -9.16 9.86
CA LYS A 129 -1.40 -9.83 9.51
C LYS A 129 -1.45 -10.30 8.06
N HIS A 130 -0.54 -9.80 7.22
CA HIS A 130 -0.52 -10.06 5.78
C HIS A 130 0.65 -10.95 5.33
N ILE A 131 1.42 -11.51 6.27
CA ILE A 131 2.53 -12.43 5.96
C ILE A 131 1.95 -13.82 5.64
N VAL A 132 2.08 -14.23 4.37
CA VAL A 132 1.60 -15.54 3.90
C VAL A 132 2.60 -16.66 4.17
N LYS A 133 3.91 -16.36 4.21
CA LYS A 133 4.98 -17.35 4.42
C LYS A 133 6.17 -16.71 5.14
N GLY A 134 6.69 -17.38 6.18
CA GLY A 134 7.81 -16.90 7.00
C GLY A 134 7.37 -16.34 8.36
N SER A 135 8.31 -15.77 9.11
CA SER A 135 8.07 -15.11 10.40
C SER A 135 8.93 -13.84 10.52
N THR A 136 8.44 -12.86 11.27
CA THR A 136 9.14 -11.61 11.58
C THR A 136 10.21 -11.78 12.66
N GLU A 137 10.21 -12.92 13.36
CA GLU A 137 11.14 -13.23 14.45
C GLU A 137 12.61 -13.31 14.00
N GLY A 138 12.87 -13.50 12.70
CA GLY A 138 14.22 -13.53 12.12
C GLY A 138 14.77 -12.19 11.66
N LEU A 139 14.01 -11.09 11.76
CA LEU A 139 14.44 -9.78 11.25
C LEU A 139 15.49 -9.09 12.13
N ARG A 140 15.58 -9.47 13.41
CA ARG A 140 16.60 -8.98 14.33
C ARG A 140 17.54 -10.12 14.71
N VAL A 141 18.79 -10.03 14.28
CA VAL A 141 19.84 -10.91 14.80
C VAL A 141 20.10 -10.52 16.27
N PRO A 142 20.10 -11.46 17.23
CA PRO A 142 20.39 -11.16 18.63
C PRO A 142 21.74 -10.44 18.76
N GLY A 143 21.75 -9.23 19.35
CA GLY A 143 22.97 -8.44 19.53
C GLY A 143 23.31 -7.43 18.41
N ALA A 144 22.47 -7.32 17.37
CA ALA A 144 22.62 -6.28 16.36
C ALA A 144 22.43 -4.88 16.98
N LYS A 145 23.52 -4.12 17.10
CA LYS A 145 23.48 -2.69 17.42
C LYS A 145 23.25 -1.90 16.12
N PRO A 146 22.52 -0.78 16.16
CA PRO A 146 22.45 0.13 15.02
C PRO A 146 23.88 0.47 14.57
N PRO A 147 24.19 0.45 13.26
CA PRO A 147 25.54 0.78 12.79
C PRO A 147 25.90 2.19 13.28
N GLU A 148 27.06 2.32 13.92
CA GLU A 148 27.63 3.65 14.18
C GLU A 148 27.94 4.31 12.84
N SER A 149 27.54 5.58 12.68
CA SER A 149 27.68 6.32 11.43
C SER A 149 29.15 6.61 11.13
N THR A 150 29.82 5.69 10.43
CA THR A 150 31.22 5.84 10.01
C THR A 150 31.32 6.78 8.81
N ARG A 151 31.04 8.07 9.01
CA ARG A 151 31.34 9.15 8.03
C ARG A 151 32.84 9.48 8.02
N ARG A 152 33.69 8.50 7.76
CA ARG A 152 35.14 8.70 7.53
C ARG A 152 35.71 7.90 6.37
N LEU A 153 34.90 7.29 5.51
CA LEU A 153 35.39 6.51 4.37
C LEU A 153 34.59 6.86 3.12
N ARG A 154 35.08 7.82 2.32
CA ARG A 154 34.99 7.90 0.84
C ARG A 154 35.10 9.29 0.19
N VAL A 155 35.20 10.39 0.94
CA VAL A 155 35.21 11.73 0.31
C VAL A 155 36.61 12.39 0.26
N ARG A 156 37.62 11.87 0.97
CA ARG A 156 38.96 12.49 0.99
C ARG A 156 39.97 11.94 -0.02
N ASP A 157 39.79 10.71 -0.51
CA ASP A 157 40.84 10.08 -1.33
C ASP A 157 40.60 10.23 -2.85
N SER A 158 39.35 10.44 -3.29
CA SER A 158 39.05 10.62 -4.72
C SER A 158 39.34 12.03 -5.26
N VAL A 159 39.72 12.99 -4.40
CA VAL A 159 40.02 14.39 -4.80
C VAL A 159 41.53 14.64 -4.89
N LEU A 160 42.38 13.74 -4.36
CA LEU A 160 43.83 13.94 -4.32
C LEU A 160 44.62 13.10 -5.33
N GLU A 161 43.99 12.22 -6.10
CA GLU A 161 44.63 11.48 -7.19
C GLU A 161 44.10 11.93 -8.56
N GLY A 162 44.35 13.20 -8.88
CA GLY A 162 44.33 13.67 -10.27
C GLY A 162 45.65 13.30 -10.98
N PRO A 163 45.65 12.98 -12.28
CA PRO A 163 46.82 12.49 -12.96
C PRO A 163 47.87 13.59 -13.07
N ASN A 164 49.04 13.29 -12.53
CA ASN A 164 50.30 13.97 -12.75
C ASN A 164 50.59 14.06 -14.25
N ASN A 165 50.32 15.21 -14.88
CA ASN A 165 50.88 15.54 -16.18
C ASN A 165 51.91 16.66 -16.01
N LYS A 166 53.16 16.24 -15.92
CA LYS A 166 54.32 17.12 -16.01
C LYS A 166 54.44 17.65 -17.43
N GLN A 167 54.55 18.98 -17.51
CA GLN A 167 55.53 19.69 -18.32
C GLN A 167 55.50 19.48 -19.85
N GLY A 168 55.01 20.51 -20.55
CA GLY A 168 55.78 21.18 -21.59
C GLY A 168 55.56 20.73 -23.03
N ASP A 169 54.87 21.57 -23.80
CA ASP A 169 55.44 22.06 -25.06
C ASP A 169 54.88 23.45 -25.40
N PRO A 170 55.73 24.47 -25.64
CA PRO A 170 55.29 25.78 -26.10
C PRO A 170 55.30 25.83 -27.63
N ASN A 171 54.24 26.46 -28.16
CA ASN A 171 54.15 27.11 -29.48
C ASN A 171 53.81 26.28 -30.73
N TYR A 172 52.74 26.78 -31.39
CA TYR A 172 52.51 27.00 -32.84
C TYR A 172 52.94 25.85 -33.79
N ILE A 173 52.08 25.26 -34.63
CA ILE A 173 51.07 25.78 -35.57
C ILE A 173 50.03 24.68 -35.80
#